data_AF-A0A934CV39-F1
#
_entry.id   AF-A0A934CV39-F1
#
_cell.length_a   1.000
_cell.length_b   1.000
_cell.length_c   1.000
_cell.angle_alpha   90.00
_cell.angle_beta   90.00
_cell.angle_gamma   90.00
#
_symmetry.space_group_name_H-M   'P 1'
#
loop_
_entity.id
_entity.type
_entity.pdbx_description
1 polymer ?
#
loop_
_entity_poly.entity_id
_entity_poly.type
_entity_poly.pdbx_seq_one_letter_code
_entity_poly.pdbx_strand_id
1 'polypeptide(L)'
;MSNDHEGSHKSKLLTVVITVLAVAALGLGGSLVYVGTNKFCGYTCHQMKTRALIWSKSTHKEIKCITCHSEPGFVGELKAHVDGLNYLKSFVKGETTHITIFATRRNPARLKSCIHCHPAEKLIEETEVVRINHVSHVVRDEFLCTDCHEDMIHGAHGFEVELTKPQEKKCIACHLREGANLHCHACHVKKVVRGERQLYVLDALKETGFEKGD
;
A
#
# COMPACT_ATOMS: atom_id res chain seq x y z
N MET A 1 68.68 12.54 -1.30
CA MET A 1 67.49 13.43 -1.21
C MET A 1 66.58 13.15 -2.40
N SER A 2 65.50 12.36 -2.22
CA SER A 2 64.48 12.18 -3.28
C SER A 2 63.16 11.53 -2.81
N ASN A 3 63.07 10.98 -1.59
CA ASN A 3 61.84 10.28 -1.16
C ASN A 3 60.76 11.14 -0.51
N ASP A 4 61.02 12.40 -0.17
CA ASP A 4 60.06 13.22 0.61
C ASP A 4 58.95 13.84 -0.25
N HIS A 5 59.21 14.09 -1.54
CA HIS A 5 58.20 14.67 -2.45
C HIS A 5 57.12 13.66 -2.88
N GLU A 6 57.47 12.37 -2.97
CA GLU A 6 56.53 11.33 -3.41
C GLU A 6 55.49 10.99 -2.32
N GLY A 7 55.89 11.03 -1.04
CA GLY A 7 54.97 10.85 0.10
C GLY A 7 53.96 12.00 0.24
N SER A 8 54.40 13.24 0.01
CA SER A 8 53.55 14.44 0.07
C SER A 8 52.47 14.45 -1.01
N HIS A 9 52.83 14.10 -2.26
CA HIS A 9 51.86 14.00 -3.36
C HIS A 9 50.84 12.88 -3.16
N LYS A 10 51.28 11.70 -2.66
CA LYS A 10 50.38 10.59 -2.35
C LYS A 10 49.40 10.93 -1.21
N SER A 11 49.86 11.65 -0.17
CA SER A 11 48.98 12.09 0.92
C SER A 11 47.94 13.12 0.47
N LYS A 12 48.33 14.11 -0.35
CA LYS A 12 47.41 15.12 -0.90
C LYS A 12 46.40 14.50 -1.86
N LEU A 13 46.84 13.57 -2.71
CA LEU A 13 45.97 12.83 -3.61
C LEU A 13 44.95 11.99 -2.83
N LEU A 14 45.40 11.31 -1.76
CA LEU A 14 44.53 10.55 -0.87
C LEU A 14 43.49 11.44 -0.19
N THR A 15 43.88 12.60 0.34
CA THR A 15 42.95 13.57 0.93
C THR A 15 41.93 14.07 -0.07
N VAL A 16 42.35 14.38 -1.31
CA VAL A 16 41.42 14.80 -2.38
C VAL A 16 40.42 13.70 -2.71
N VAL A 17 40.89 12.45 -2.88
CA VAL A 17 40.01 11.30 -3.17
C VAL A 17 39.01 11.06 -2.05
N ILE A 18 39.44 11.07 -0.79
CA ILE A 18 38.56 10.91 0.37
C ILE A 18 37.52 12.03 0.42
N THR A 19 37.94 13.28 0.18
CA THR A 19 37.03 14.43 0.19
C THR A 19 35.98 14.33 -0.92
N VAL A 20 36.39 13.94 -2.14
CA VAL A 20 35.47 13.73 -3.26
C VAL A 20 34.48 12.60 -2.96
N LEU A 21 34.95 11.47 -2.42
CA LEU A 21 34.09 10.36 -2.04
C LEU A 21 33.11 10.75 -0.91
N ALA A 22 33.56 11.52 0.08
CA ALA A 22 32.71 12.01 1.15
C ALA A 22 31.61 12.95 0.61
N VAL A 23 31.97 13.89 -0.27
CA VAL A 23 31.00 14.78 -0.92
C VAL A 23 30.02 13.99 -1.78
N ALA A 24 30.50 13.01 -2.55
CA ALA A 24 29.63 12.16 -3.37
C ALA A 24 28.67 11.33 -2.51
N ALA A 25 29.14 10.76 -1.40
CA ALA A 25 28.31 10.00 -0.46
C ALA A 25 27.25 10.89 0.20
N LEU A 26 27.61 12.10 0.61
CA LEU A 26 26.66 13.08 1.17
C LEU A 26 25.62 13.51 0.13
N GLY A 27 26.05 13.78 -1.11
CA GLY A 27 25.15 14.16 -2.21
C GLY A 27 24.18 13.03 -2.56
N LEU A 28 24.65 11.79 -2.61
CA LEU A 28 23.81 10.62 -2.86
C LEU A 28 22.83 10.38 -1.70
N GLY A 29 23.31 10.40 -0.46
CA GLY A 29 22.48 10.24 0.73
C GLY A 29 21.38 11.30 0.82
N GLY A 30 21.73 12.57 0.62
CA GLY A 30 20.75 13.67 0.59
C GLY A 30 19.72 13.50 -0.53
N SER A 31 20.16 13.02 -1.70
CA SER A 31 19.26 12.75 -2.83
C SER A 31 18.26 11.63 -2.53
N LEU A 32 18.72 10.52 -1.94
CA LEU A 32 17.86 9.40 -1.52
C LEU A 32 16.81 9.87 -0.50
N VAL A 33 17.23 10.62 0.52
CA VAL A 33 16.31 11.19 1.52
C VAL A 33 15.26 12.10 0.87
N TYR A 34 15.68 12.96 -0.07
CA TYR A 34 14.78 13.87 -0.76
C TYR A 34 13.74 13.14 -1.62
N VAL A 35 14.16 12.18 -2.44
CA VAL A 35 13.25 11.42 -3.33
C VAL A 35 12.32 10.47 -2.55
N GLY A 36 12.66 10.13 -1.31
CA GLY A 36 11.77 9.41 -0.38
C GLY A 36 10.72 10.27 0.33
N THR A 37 10.70 11.60 0.11
CA THR A 37 9.72 12.49 0.77
C THR A 37 8.34 12.49 0.10
N ASN A 38 7.30 12.75 0.89
CA ASN A 38 5.94 12.97 0.37
C ASN A 38 5.87 14.15 -0.59
N LYS A 39 6.72 15.16 -0.38
CA LYS A 39 6.82 16.32 -1.28
C LYS A 39 7.25 15.88 -2.68
N PHE A 40 8.28 15.05 -2.76
CA PHE A 40 8.76 14.53 -4.04
C PHE A 40 7.72 13.63 -4.69
N CYS A 41 7.25 12.60 -3.98
CA CYS A 41 6.29 11.63 -4.51
C CYS A 41 4.98 12.28 -4.96
N GLY A 42 4.44 13.21 -4.17
CA GLY A 42 3.11 13.77 -4.39
C GLY A 42 3.05 14.97 -5.35
N TYR A 43 4.15 15.72 -5.51
CA TYR A 43 4.07 17.03 -6.16
C TYR A 43 5.13 17.28 -7.25
N THR A 44 6.21 16.51 -7.32
CA THR A 44 7.20 16.64 -8.41
C THR A 44 6.63 16.14 -9.74
N CYS A 45 5.83 15.07 -9.68
CA CYS A 45 5.19 14.43 -10.81
C CYS A 45 3.71 14.84 -10.89
N HIS A 46 3.26 15.43 -12.01
CA HIS A 46 1.87 15.89 -12.13
C HIS A 46 0.84 14.76 -11.94
N GLN A 47 1.19 13.56 -12.38
CA GLN A 47 0.34 12.37 -12.40
C GLN A 47 0.06 11.85 -10.98
N MET A 48 0.88 12.25 -10.01
CA MET A 48 0.74 11.87 -8.61
C MET A 48 -0.14 12.83 -7.80
N LYS A 49 -0.42 14.05 -8.31
CA LYS A 49 -1.15 15.08 -7.55
C LYS A 49 -2.51 14.62 -7.04
N THR A 50 -3.29 13.92 -7.87
CA THR A 50 -4.60 13.40 -7.47
C THR A 50 -4.47 12.36 -6.37
N ARG A 51 -3.51 11.42 -6.49
CA ARG A 51 -3.27 10.39 -5.48
C ARG A 51 -2.78 10.99 -4.16
N ALA A 52 -1.94 12.02 -4.22
CA ALA A 52 -1.46 12.76 -3.06
C ALA A 52 -2.59 13.53 -2.36
N LEU A 53 -3.49 14.15 -3.12
CA LEU A 53 -4.66 14.85 -2.57
C LEU A 53 -5.64 13.89 -1.88
N ILE A 54 -5.83 12.69 -2.41
CA ILE A 54 -6.68 11.70 -1.76
C ILE A 54 -6.00 11.14 -0.50
N TRP A 55 -4.69 10.83 -0.58
CA TRP A 55 -3.90 10.40 0.57
C TRP A 55 -3.95 11.42 1.72
N SER A 56 -3.87 12.72 1.43
CA SER A 56 -3.91 13.76 2.48
C SER A 56 -5.25 13.84 3.23
N LYS A 57 -6.31 13.23 2.68
CA LYS A 57 -7.63 13.08 3.31
C LYS A 57 -7.85 11.70 3.93
N SER A 58 -6.90 10.76 3.77
CA SER A 58 -7.00 9.40 4.29
C SER A 58 -6.63 9.32 5.78
N THR A 59 -6.89 8.15 6.38
CA THR A 59 -6.45 7.82 7.75
C THR A 59 -4.94 7.75 7.91
N HIS A 60 -4.17 7.73 6.81
CA HIS A 60 -2.71 7.59 6.78
C HIS A 60 -1.99 8.86 6.30
N LYS A 61 -2.65 10.02 6.33
CA LYS A 61 -2.10 11.30 5.87
C LYS A 61 -0.82 11.78 6.59
N GLU A 62 -0.46 11.15 7.71
CA GLU A 62 0.78 11.45 8.45
C GLU A 62 1.92 10.47 8.14
N ILE A 63 1.67 9.45 7.31
CA ILE A 63 2.62 8.39 6.96
C ILE A 63 3.31 8.71 5.64
N LYS A 64 4.62 8.45 5.53
CA LYS A 64 5.33 8.69 4.27
C LYS A 64 4.81 7.78 3.16
N CYS A 65 4.72 8.28 1.92
CA CYS A 65 4.31 7.49 0.75
C CYS A 65 5.16 6.22 0.62
N ILE A 66 6.48 6.37 0.80
CA ILE A 66 7.42 5.26 0.66
C ILE A 66 7.23 4.17 1.73
N THR A 67 6.72 4.51 2.92
CA THR A 67 6.45 3.51 3.98
C THR A 67 5.48 2.42 3.50
N CYS A 68 4.50 2.76 2.66
CA CYS A 68 3.56 1.80 2.08
C CYS A 68 3.98 1.31 0.68
N HIS A 69 4.80 2.09 -0.03
CA HIS A 69 5.26 1.79 -1.39
C HIS A 69 6.65 1.15 -1.46
N SER A 70 7.23 0.76 -0.31
CA SER A 70 8.45 -0.04 -0.19
C SER A 70 8.27 -1.18 0.80
N GLU A 71 9.07 -2.23 0.66
CA GLU A 71 9.23 -3.17 1.77
C GLU A 71 9.85 -2.45 2.98
N PRO A 72 9.53 -2.85 4.23
CA PRO A 72 10.18 -2.30 5.41
C PRO A 72 11.70 -2.52 5.39
N GLY A 73 12.44 -1.53 5.89
CA GLY A 73 13.90 -1.58 6.01
C GLY A 73 14.65 -0.99 4.82
N PHE A 74 15.95 -0.76 5.03
CA PHE A 74 16.80 -0.02 4.10
C PHE A 74 16.87 -0.63 2.68
N VAL A 75 16.96 -1.95 2.59
CA VAL A 75 17.02 -2.65 1.29
C VAL A 75 15.70 -2.51 0.53
N GLY A 76 14.57 -2.52 1.24
CA GLY A 76 13.26 -2.33 0.64
C GLY A 76 13.08 -0.92 0.07
N GLU A 77 13.53 0.09 0.82
CA GLU A 77 13.53 1.48 0.37
C GLU A 77 14.41 1.70 -0.86
N LEU A 78 15.62 1.10 -0.88
CA LEU A 78 16.52 1.19 -2.02
C LEU A 78 15.92 0.55 -3.28
N LYS A 79 15.25 -0.61 -3.17
CA LYS A 79 14.53 -1.23 -4.29
C LYS A 79 13.44 -0.29 -4.81
N ALA A 80 12.62 0.28 -3.92
CA ALA A 80 11.57 1.21 -4.31
C ALA A 80 12.11 2.44 -5.05
N HIS A 81 13.30 2.93 -4.71
CA HIS A 81 13.97 3.99 -5.46
C HIS A 81 14.40 3.56 -6.87
N VAL A 82 14.97 2.35 -7.02
CA VAL A 82 15.30 1.78 -8.33
C VAL A 82 14.04 1.63 -9.19
N ASP A 83 12.94 1.22 -8.58
CA ASP A 83 11.66 1.08 -9.26
C ASP A 83 11.07 2.44 -9.69
N GLY A 84 11.26 3.47 -8.86
CA GLY A 84 10.96 4.85 -9.23
C GLY A 84 11.76 5.33 -10.46
N LEU A 85 13.02 4.92 -10.60
CA LEU A 85 13.83 5.21 -11.79
C LEU A 85 13.31 4.49 -13.03
N ASN A 86 12.88 3.23 -12.89
CA ASN A 86 12.25 2.48 -13.97
C ASN A 86 10.92 3.14 -14.40
N TYR A 87 10.16 3.64 -13.44
CA TYR A 87 8.96 4.43 -13.71
C TYR A 87 9.30 5.70 -14.51
N LEU A 88 10.30 6.48 -14.10
CA LEU A 88 10.75 7.66 -14.86
C LEU A 88 11.20 7.31 -16.28
N LYS A 89 12.01 6.24 -16.44
CA LYS A 89 12.51 5.77 -17.74
C LYS A 89 11.37 5.47 -18.71
N SER A 90 10.26 4.93 -18.21
CA SER A 90 9.12 4.63 -19.05
C SER A 90 8.43 5.85 -19.65
N PHE A 91 8.31 6.96 -18.90
CA PHE A 91 7.80 8.22 -19.45
C PHE A 91 8.73 8.80 -20.50
N VAL A 92 10.05 8.73 -20.28
CA VAL A 92 11.04 9.23 -21.24
C VAL A 92 10.98 8.44 -22.56
N LYS A 93 10.72 7.13 -22.50
CA LYS A 93 10.63 6.27 -23.68
C LYS A 93 9.26 6.27 -24.38
N GLY A 94 8.25 6.93 -23.80
CA GLY A 94 6.88 6.88 -24.33
C GLY A 94 6.20 5.51 -24.20
N GLU A 95 6.77 4.58 -23.44
CA GLU A 95 6.25 3.22 -23.21
C GLU A 95 5.16 3.23 -22.11
N THR A 96 4.29 4.24 -22.07
CA THR A 96 3.45 4.58 -20.89
C THR A 96 2.29 3.62 -20.62
N THR A 97 2.10 2.57 -21.41
CA THR A 97 0.87 1.79 -21.42
C THR A 97 0.70 0.82 -20.25
N HIS A 98 1.74 0.53 -19.44
CA HIS A 98 1.63 -0.51 -18.40
C HIS A 98 2.36 -0.26 -17.07
N ILE A 99 2.90 0.92 -16.79
CA ILE A 99 3.74 1.08 -15.59
C ILE A 99 2.91 1.52 -14.38
N THR A 100 2.75 0.60 -13.44
CA THR A 100 2.27 0.87 -12.09
C THR A 100 3.47 1.10 -11.18
N ILE A 101 3.50 2.22 -10.45
CA ILE A 101 4.50 2.50 -9.40
C ILE A 101 4.34 1.47 -8.28
N PHE A 102 4.93 0.27 -8.36
CA PHE A 102 4.89 -0.78 -7.31
C PHE A 102 3.51 -0.99 -6.65
N ALA A 103 2.45 -0.65 -7.38
CA ALA A 103 1.11 -0.39 -6.86
C ALA A 103 0.06 -1.18 -7.60
N THR A 104 0.43 -2.34 -8.15
CA THR A 104 -0.57 -3.34 -8.48
C THR A 104 -1.31 -3.72 -7.20
N ARG A 105 -2.63 -3.88 -7.30
CA ARG A 105 -3.50 -4.26 -6.16
C ARG A 105 -3.04 -5.54 -5.47
N ARG A 106 -2.23 -6.39 -6.14
CA ARG A 106 -1.72 -7.67 -5.63
C ARG A 106 -0.19 -7.76 -5.52
N ASN A 107 0.46 -6.80 -4.85
CA ASN A 107 1.88 -6.92 -4.53
C ASN A 107 2.05 -7.44 -3.08
N PRO A 108 2.58 -8.66 -2.86
CA PRO A 108 2.85 -9.19 -1.52
C PRO A 108 3.79 -8.31 -0.69
N ALA A 109 4.64 -7.50 -1.33
CA ALA A 109 5.48 -6.54 -0.64
C ALA A 109 4.66 -5.51 0.18
N ARG A 110 3.43 -5.18 -0.26
CA ARG A 110 2.53 -4.29 0.50
C ARG A 110 2.04 -4.94 1.79
N LEU A 111 1.83 -6.25 1.79
CA LEU A 111 1.40 -6.95 3.00
C LEU A 111 2.43 -6.73 4.11
N LYS A 112 3.74 -6.82 3.78
CA LYS A 112 4.83 -6.55 4.73
C LYS A 112 4.77 -5.13 5.28
N SER A 113 4.46 -4.14 4.46
CA SER A 113 4.33 -2.73 4.89
C SER A 113 3.14 -2.53 5.82
N CYS A 114 1.99 -3.18 5.54
CA CYS A 114 0.82 -3.13 6.40
C CYS A 114 1.09 -3.80 7.76
N ILE A 115 1.59 -5.04 7.77
CA ILE A 115 1.83 -5.80 9.00
C ILE A 115 2.98 -5.25 9.85
N HIS A 116 3.86 -4.43 9.26
CA HIS A 116 4.91 -3.73 10.00
C HIS A 116 4.33 -2.83 11.10
N CYS A 117 3.22 -2.14 10.80
CA CYS A 117 2.52 -1.28 11.76
C CYS A 117 1.26 -1.95 12.35
N HIS A 118 0.61 -2.85 11.60
CA HIS A 118 -0.63 -3.54 11.97
C HIS A 118 -0.45 -5.07 11.99
N PRO A 119 0.22 -5.66 12.99
CA PRO A 119 0.44 -7.10 13.07
C PRO A 119 -0.89 -7.87 13.11
N ALA A 120 -1.07 -8.85 12.24
CA ALA A 120 -2.34 -9.59 12.08
C ALA A 120 -2.80 -10.27 13.38
N GLU A 121 -1.85 -10.72 14.21
CA GLU A 121 -2.10 -11.37 15.50
C GLU A 121 -2.66 -10.40 16.54
N LYS A 122 -2.42 -9.09 16.36
CA LYS A 122 -2.93 -8.02 17.22
C LYS A 122 -4.23 -7.42 16.70
N LEU A 123 -4.59 -7.71 15.45
CA LEU A 123 -5.84 -7.28 14.80
C LEU A 123 -6.99 -8.24 15.11
N ILE A 124 -7.20 -8.57 16.38
CA ILE A 124 -8.38 -9.31 16.83
C ILE A 124 -9.47 -8.27 17.08
N GLU A 125 -10.11 -7.82 16.00
CA GLU A 125 -11.22 -6.88 16.10
C GLU A 125 -12.56 -7.62 16.08
N GLU A 126 -13.22 -7.62 17.23
CA GLU A 126 -14.67 -7.79 17.31
C GLU A 126 -15.27 -6.38 17.27
N THR A 127 -15.85 -6.02 16.13
CA THR A 127 -16.72 -4.84 16.08
C THR A 127 -18.03 -5.17 16.78
N GLU A 128 -18.84 -4.16 17.10
CA GLU A 128 -20.18 -4.41 17.66
C GLU A 128 -21.10 -5.26 16.76
N VAL A 129 -20.72 -5.44 15.48
CA VAL A 129 -21.56 -6.02 14.44
C VAL A 129 -20.99 -7.32 13.88
N VAL A 130 -19.68 -7.35 13.62
CA VAL A 130 -18.98 -8.51 13.06
C VAL A 130 -17.63 -8.74 13.74
N ARG A 131 -17.24 -10.00 13.86
CA ARG A 131 -15.89 -10.43 14.23
C ARG A 131 -15.15 -10.93 13.00
N ILE A 132 -13.88 -10.53 12.87
CA ILE A 132 -13.02 -10.95 11.76
C ILE A 132 -11.72 -11.50 12.34
N ASN A 133 -11.34 -12.71 11.94
CA ASN A 133 -10.08 -13.31 12.32
C ASN A 133 -9.01 -13.01 11.24
N HIS A 134 -8.18 -11.98 11.47
CA HIS A 134 -7.13 -11.61 10.52
C HIS A 134 -6.04 -12.69 10.38
N VAL A 135 -5.74 -13.48 11.41
CA VAL A 135 -4.76 -14.57 11.33
C VAL A 135 -5.17 -15.62 10.30
N SER A 136 -6.45 -16.01 10.30
CA SER A 136 -6.98 -16.94 9.30
C SER A 136 -6.83 -16.40 7.89
N HIS A 137 -7.28 -15.17 7.64
CA HIS A 137 -7.32 -14.63 6.28
C HIS A 137 -5.95 -14.21 5.76
N VAL A 138 -5.15 -13.53 6.58
CA VAL A 138 -3.91 -12.87 6.14
C VAL A 138 -2.69 -13.77 6.32
N VAL A 139 -2.62 -14.54 7.41
CA VAL A 139 -1.45 -15.37 7.72
C VAL A 139 -1.59 -16.77 7.14
N ARG A 140 -2.74 -17.43 7.35
CA ARG A 140 -2.95 -18.81 6.87
C ARG A 140 -3.34 -18.85 5.40
N ASP A 141 -4.28 -18.01 5.00
CA ASP A 141 -4.86 -18.02 3.65
C ASP A 141 -4.21 -16.98 2.71
N GLU A 142 -3.19 -16.26 3.20
CA GLU A 142 -2.32 -15.33 2.44
C GLU A 142 -3.05 -14.19 1.69
N PHE A 143 -4.26 -13.82 2.12
CA PHE A 143 -4.96 -12.67 1.56
C PHE A 143 -4.26 -11.36 1.93
N LEU A 144 -4.27 -10.42 0.99
CA LEU A 144 -3.71 -9.08 1.21
C LEU A 144 -4.70 -8.23 2.00
N CYS A 145 -4.19 -7.30 2.80
CA CYS A 145 -5.04 -6.36 3.53
C CYS A 145 -5.98 -5.58 2.58
N THR A 146 -5.49 -5.26 1.38
CA THR A 146 -6.25 -4.56 0.34
C THR A 146 -7.26 -5.43 -0.40
N ASP A 147 -7.28 -6.74 -0.17
CA ASP A 147 -8.35 -7.60 -0.69
C ASP A 147 -9.66 -7.36 0.07
N CYS A 148 -9.61 -6.82 1.29
CA CYS A 148 -10.79 -6.41 2.06
C CYS A 148 -10.87 -4.89 2.25
N HIS A 149 -9.77 -4.26 2.65
CA HIS A 149 -9.65 -2.80 2.85
C HIS A 149 -9.26 -2.11 1.54
N GLU A 150 -10.12 -2.25 0.54
CA GLU A 150 -9.94 -1.57 -0.74
C GLU A 150 -9.96 -0.05 -0.54
N ASP A 151 -9.17 0.65 -1.34
CA ASP A 151 -9.29 2.10 -1.53
C ASP A 151 -9.13 2.98 -0.27
N MET A 152 -8.62 2.42 0.84
CA MET A 152 -8.44 3.13 2.13
C MET A 152 -7.52 4.37 2.02
N ILE A 153 -6.50 4.31 1.15
CA ILE A 153 -5.48 5.37 1.03
C ILE A 153 -5.73 6.29 -0.16
N HIS A 154 -6.10 5.71 -1.30
CA HIS A 154 -6.19 6.43 -2.58
C HIS A 154 -7.60 6.56 -3.13
N GLY A 155 -8.62 6.21 -2.33
CA GLY A 155 -10.02 6.39 -2.65
C GLY A 155 -10.52 5.49 -3.78
N ALA A 156 -11.84 5.30 -3.83
CA ALA A 156 -12.48 4.56 -4.89
C ALA A 156 -12.43 5.37 -6.19
N HIS A 157 -12.37 4.67 -7.31
CA HIS A 157 -12.39 5.28 -8.65
C HIS A 157 -13.81 5.73 -9.09
N GLY A 158 -14.79 5.72 -8.19
CA GLY A 158 -16.19 6.12 -8.42
C GLY A 158 -16.68 7.11 -7.37
N PHE A 159 -17.77 7.82 -7.67
CA PHE A 159 -18.43 8.81 -6.80
C PHE A 159 -19.10 8.22 -5.55
N GLU A 160 -18.90 6.93 -5.26
CA GLU A 160 -19.46 6.27 -4.09
C GLU A 160 -18.68 6.67 -2.83
N VAL A 161 -19.36 7.46 -2.00
CA VAL A 161 -18.89 7.92 -0.69
C VAL A 161 -18.84 6.71 0.24
N GLU A 162 -17.74 6.59 0.99
CA GLU A 162 -17.58 5.67 2.14
C GLU A 162 -17.32 4.17 1.86
N LEU A 163 -16.24 3.86 1.14
CA LEU A 163 -15.68 2.49 1.07
C LEU A 163 -14.40 2.29 1.88
N THR A 164 -14.24 2.94 3.02
CA THR A 164 -13.09 2.65 3.92
C THR A 164 -13.27 1.33 4.68
N LYS A 165 -14.48 0.77 4.70
CA LYS A 165 -14.82 -0.49 5.38
C LYS A 165 -15.10 -1.61 4.37
N PRO A 166 -14.69 -2.86 4.66
CA PRO A 166 -15.05 -4.01 3.85
C PRO A 166 -16.57 -4.18 3.77
N GLN A 167 -17.09 -4.46 2.57
CA GLN A 167 -18.51 -4.72 2.38
C GLN A 167 -18.85 -6.19 2.67
N GLU A 168 -19.98 -6.42 3.33
CA GLU A 168 -20.49 -7.77 3.66
C GLU A 168 -20.58 -8.67 2.42
N LYS A 169 -21.01 -8.12 1.28
CA LYS A 169 -21.12 -8.85 0.00
C LYS A 169 -19.80 -9.49 -0.42
N LYS A 170 -18.66 -8.87 -0.09
CA LYS A 170 -17.33 -9.38 -0.43
C LYS A 170 -16.97 -10.61 0.39
N CYS A 171 -17.29 -10.58 1.68
CA CYS A 171 -17.10 -11.72 2.59
C CYS A 171 -17.94 -12.91 2.10
N ILE A 172 -19.23 -12.68 1.84
CA ILE A 172 -20.16 -13.74 1.38
C ILE A 172 -19.69 -14.33 0.04
N ALA A 173 -19.32 -13.49 -0.94
CA ALA A 173 -18.89 -13.97 -2.25
C ALA A 173 -17.64 -14.85 -2.17
N CYS A 174 -16.65 -14.46 -1.37
CA CYS A 174 -15.44 -15.26 -1.19
C CYS A 174 -15.73 -16.55 -0.41
N HIS A 175 -16.46 -16.47 0.69
CA HIS A 175 -16.79 -17.64 1.51
C HIS A 175 -17.65 -18.66 0.75
N LEU A 176 -18.58 -18.22 -0.11
CA LEU A 176 -19.34 -19.10 -1.01
C LEU A 176 -18.42 -19.83 -1.99
N ARG A 177 -17.47 -19.09 -2.59
CA ARG A 177 -16.52 -19.65 -3.56
C ARG A 177 -15.60 -20.68 -2.92
N GLU A 178 -15.08 -20.39 -1.74
CA GLU A 178 -14.09 -21.22 -1.04
C GLU A 178 -14.74 -22.30 -0.15
N GLY A 179 -16.07 -22.38 -0.09
CA GLY A 179 -16.80 -23.34 0.76
C GLY A 179 -16.62 -23.09 2.26
N ALA A 180 -16.33 -21.85 2.65
CA ALA A 180 -16.12 -21.46 4.03
C ALA A 180 -17.43 -21.27 4.80
N ASN A 181 -17.33 -21.12 6.13
CA ASN A 181 -18.50 -20.98 6.99
C ASN A 181 -19.31 -19.71 6.67
N LEU A 182 -20.61 -19.88 6.47
CA LEU A 182 -21.60 -18.83 6.17
C LEU A 182 -22.75 -18.79 7.20
N HIS A 183 -22.63 -19.52 8.31
CA HIS A 183 -23.59 -19.38 9.40
C HIS A 183 -23.52 -17.96 9.95
N CYS A 184 -24.69 -17.33 10.18
CA CYS A 184 -24.75 -15.92 10.59
C CYS A 184 -23.90 -15.61 11.83
N HIS A 185 -23.86 -16.54 12.80
CA HIS A 185 -23.08 -16.42 14.04
C HIS A 185 -21.57 -16.66 13.87
N ALA A 186 -21.13 -17.11 12.69
CA ALA A 186 -19.70 -17.18 12.38
C ALA A 186 -19.10 -15.77 12.34
N CYS A 187 -19.82 -14.84 11.71
CA CYS A 187 -19.38 -13.46 11.54
C CYS A 187 -20.08 -12.47 12.49
N HIS A 188 -21.38 -12.60 12.77
CA HIS A 188 -22.12 -11.61 13.56
C HIS A 188 -22.03 -11.84 15.07
N VAL A 189 -21.62 -10.79 15.79
CA VAL A 189 -21.49 -10.79 17.25
C VAL A 189 -22.86 -10.70 17.95
N LYS A 190 -23.78 -9.91 17.39
CA LYS A 190 -25.18 -9.82 17.85
C LYS A 190 -26.08 -10.72 17.01
N LYS A 191 -27.14 -11.26 17.64
CA LYS A 191 -28.16 -12.06 16.93
C LYS A 191 -28.78 -11.19 15.84
N VAL A 192 -28.64 -11.61 14.59
CA VAL A 192 -29.25 -10.92 13.45
C VAL A 192 -30.77 -11.07 13.57
N VAL A 193 -31.48 -9.97 13.87
CA VAL A 193 -32.94 -9.97 13.88
C VAL A 193 -33.41 -9.95 12.43
N ARG A 194 -34.00 -11.07 12.02
CA ARG A 194 -34.54 -11.29 10.67
C ARG A 194 -35.78 -10.41 10.49
N GLY A 195 -35.59 -9.19 9.98
CA GLY A 195 -36.64 -8.19 9.81
C GLY A 195 -36.14 -6.81 9.38
N GLU A 196 -34.97 -6.37 9.86
CA GLU A 196 -34.47 -5.01 9.56
C GLU A 196 -33.37 -4.97 8.48
N ARG A 197 -32.63 -6.07 8.27
CA ARG A 197 -31.52 -6.13 7.29
C ARG A 197 -31.91 -6.63 5.89
N GLN A 198 -33.01 -7.36 5.78
CA GLN A 198 -33.38 -7.99 4.50
C GLN A 198 -34.03 -7.03 3.52
N LEU A 199 -34.47 -5.84 3.96
CA LEU A 199 -35.00 -4.81 3.06
C LEU A 199 -33.90 -4.39 2.07
N TYR A 200 -32.70 -4.01 2.53
CA TYR A 200 -31.65 -3.51 1.64
C TYR A 200 -31.18 -4.49 0.55
N VAL A 201 -31.04 -5.79 0.87
CA VAL A 201 -30.57 -6.79 -0.13
C VAL A 201 -31.70 -7.20 -1.07
N LEU A 202 -32.94 -7.33 -0.57
CA LEU A 202 -34.09 -7.68 -1.42
C LEU A 202 -34.53 -6.51 -2.30
N ASP A 203 -34.40 -5.28 -1.81
CA ASP A 203 -34.69 -4.06 -2.58
C ASP A 203 -33.64 -3.85 -3.68
N ALA A 204 -32.35 -4.07 -3.40
CA ALA A 204 -31.30 -4.05 -4.42
C ALA A 204 -31.48 -5.15 -5.49
N LEU A 205 -31.99 -6.33 -5.12
CA LEU A 205 -32.29 -7.40 -6.08
C LEU A 205 -33.52 -7.09 -6.94
N LYS A 206 -34.53 -6.42 -6.37
CA LYS A 206 -35.69 -5.91 -7.11
C LYS A 206 -35.32 -4.80 -8.09
N GLU A 207 -34.42 -3.90 -7.72
CA GLU A 207 -33.90 -2.85 -8.62
C GLU A 207 -33.12 -3.43 -9.81
N THR A 208 -32.52 -4.62 -9.67
CA THR A 208 -31.84 -5.34 -10.77
C THR A 208 -32.77 -6.22 -11.63
N GLY A 209 -34.09 -6.18 -11.39
CA GLY A 209 -35.09 -6.88 -12.20
C GLY A 209 -35.09 -8.41 -12.06
N PHE A 210 -34.49 -8.97 -11.00
CA PHE A 210 -34.52 -10.41 -10.76
C PHE A 210 -35.81 -10.78 -10.00
N GLU A 211 -36.93 -10.83 -10.70
CA GLU A 211 -38.16 -11.42 -10.16
C GLU A 211 -38.03 -12.94 -10.18
N LYS A 212 -38.21 -13.53 -8.99
CA LYS A 212 -38.16 -14.98 -8.80
C LYS A 212 -39.41 -15.56 -9.48
N GLY A 213 -39.23 -16.22 -10.63
CA GLY A 213 -40.26 -17.03 -11.24
C GLY A 213 -40.66 -18.19 -10.31
N ASP A 214 -41.97 -18.41 -10.20
CA ASP A 214 -42.59 -19.52 -9.48
C ASP A 214 -42.19 -20.90 -10.04
#